data_AF-A0A497JQC8-F1
#
_entry.id   AF-A0A497JQC8-F1
#
_cell.length_a   1.000
_cell.length_b   1.000
_cell.length_c   1.000
_cell.angle_alpha   90.00
_cell.angle_beta   90.00
_cell.angle_gamma   90.00
#
_symmetry.space_group_name_H-M   'P 1'
#
loop_
_entity.id
_entity.type
_entity.pdbx_description
1 polymer ?
#
loop_
_entity_poly.entity_id
_entity_poly.type
_entity_poly.pdbx_seq_one_letter_code
_entity_poly.pdbx_strand_id
1 'polypeptide(L)'
;MDFPRKLGKTAAVYAFILGFLYLTIGPLEVAGGIEKYNIPGDFWTGLTLLVVAANYLYAVRGLWRGEFKGASFLLTGFILSTVFGLIFILLMGADGLLYLLGEAEEFSPITNFRPEIWLFIASTPVTAFILKIKRYMYRV
;
A
#
# COMPACT_ATOMS: atom_id res chain seq x y z
N MET A 1 -4.85 14.02 23.53
CA MET A 1 -5.27 13.72 22.15
C MET A 1 -4.64 14.77 21.29
N ASP A 2 -4.06 14.32 20.20
CA ASP A 2 -3.14 15.14 19.43
C ASP A 2 -3.84 15.76 18.21
N PHE A 3 -4.91 15.11 17.73
CA PHE A 3 -5.75 15.60 16.63
C PHE A 3 -7.21 15.12 16.75
N PRO A 4 -8.16 15.67 15.95
CA PRO A 4 -9.59 15.40 16.12
C PRO A 4 -9.99 13.94 15.96
N ARG A 5 -10.82 13.43 16.88
CA ARG A 5 -11.32 12.03 16.87
C ARG A 5 -12.06 11.64 15.59
N LYS A 6 -12.84 12.54 14.98
CA LYS A 6 -13.56 12.25 13.73
C LYS A 6 -12.60 11.94 12.58
N LEU A 7 -11.54 12.74 12.46
CA LEU A 7 -10.46 12.52 11.50
C LEU A 7 -9.74 11.20 11.78
N GLY A 8 -9.39 10.94 13.04
CA GLY A 8 -8.72 9.71 13.46
C GLY A 8 -9.51 8.43 13.21
N LYS A 9 -10.80 8.42 13.53
CA LYS A 9 -11.68 7.28 13.22
C LYS A 9 -11.77 7.00 11.72
N THR A 10 -11.90 8.05 10.90
CA THR A 10 -11.95 7.90 9.44
C THR A 10 -10.64 7.32 8.91
N ALA A 11 -9.50 7.89 9.34
CA ALA A 11 -8.18 7.38 8.97
C ALA A 11 -7.95 5.93 9.46
N ALA A 12 -8.45 5.59 10.65
CA ALA A 12 -8.34 4.24 11.21
C ALA A 12 -9.13 3.20 10.39
N VAL A 13 -10.31 3.55 9.90
CA VAL A 13 -11.10 2.68 9.00
C VAL A 13 -10.35 2.45 7.69
N TYR A 14 -9.79 3.50 7.08
CA TYR A 14 -8.96 3.36 5.88
C TYR A 14 -7.73 2.50 6.11
N ALA A 15 -7.02 2.73 7.22
CA ALA A 15 -5.86 1.92 7.61
C ALA A 15 -6.25 0.44 7.80
N PHE A 16 -7.39 0.16 8.43
CA PHE A 16 -7.87 -1.20 8.59
C PHE A 16 -8.17 -1.88 7.24
N ILE A 17 -8.87 -1.20 6.34
CA ILE A 17 -9.19 -1.74 5.00
C ILE A 17 -7.91 -2.05 4.23
N LEU A 18 -6.97 -1.10 4.15
CA LEU A 18 -5.70 -1.30 3.47
C LEU A 18 -4.89 -2.43 4.13
N GLY A 19 -4.76 -2.39 5.46
CA GLY A 19 -4.05 -3.41 6.21
C GLY A 19 -4.61 -4.82 5.95
N PHE A 20 -5.94 -4.94 5.89
CA PHE A 20 -6.60 -6.20 5.56
C PHE A 20 -6.33 -6.64 4.12
N LEU A 21 -6.43 -5.74 3.14
CA LEU A 21 -6.13 -6.07 1.74
C LEU A 21 -4.68 -6.56 1.57
N TYR A 22 -3.70 -5.83 2.09
CA TYR A 22 -2.30 -6.26 2.08
C TYR A 22 -2.09 -7.59 2.81
N LEU A 23 -2.80 -7.81 3.93
CA LEU A 23 -2.75 -9.07 4.69
C LEU A 23 -3.37 -10.24 3.92
N THR A 24 -4.33 -10.00 3.03
CA THR A 24 -4.90 -11.06 2.19
C THR A 24 -3.99 -11.42 1.02
N ILE A 25 -3.38 -10.43 0.36
CA ILE A 25 -2.53 -10.67 -0.81
C ILE A 25 -1.16 -11.26 -0.41
N GLY A 26 -0.52 -10.74 0.64
CA GLY A 26 0.81 -11.17 1.06
C GLY A 26 0.97 -12.70 1.23
N PRO A 27 0.11 -13.38 2.01
CA PRO A 27 0.13 -14.84 2.14
C PRO A 27 -0.14 -15.58 0.84
N LEU A 28 -0.98 -15.03 -0.04
CA LEU A 28 -1.27 -15.65 -1.33
C LEU A 28 -0.03 -15.65 -2.23
N GLU A 29 0.73 -14.55 -2.25
CA GLU A 29 2.00 -14.51 -2.99
C GLU A 29 3.05 -15.46 -2.38
N VAL A 30 3.17 -15.49 -1.05
CA VAL A 30 4.07 -16.42 -0.34
C VAL A 30 3.72 -17.88 -0.64
N ALA A 31 2.43 -18.21 -0.78
CA ALA A 31 1.94 -19.55 -1.03
C ALA A 31 2.06 -20.01 -2.50
N GLY A 32 2.66 -19.21 -3.37
CA GLY A 32 2.85 -19.54 -4.79
C GLY A 32 1.91 -18.81 -5.75
N GLY A 33 1.14 -17.84 -5.27
CA GLY A 33 0.29 -16.99 -6.09
C GLY A 33 -1.00 -17.66 -6.58
N ILE A 34 -1.81 -16.90 -7.31
CA ILE A 34 -3.02 -17.39 -7.98
C ILE A 34 -3.10 -16.72 -9.36
N GLU A 35 -2.69 -17.46 -10.40
CA GLU A 35 -2.65 -16.96 -11.80
C GLU A 35 -4.01 -16.40 -12.26
N LYS A 36 -5.12 -17.07 -11.90
CA LYS A 36 -6.49 -16.64 -12.25
C LYS A 36 -6.81 -15.21 -11.80
N TYR A 37 -6.20 -14.74 -10.72
CA TYR A 37 -6.41 -13.39 -10.16
C TYR A 37 -5.22 -12.46 -10.37
N ASN A 38 -4.27 -12.84 -11.24
CA ASN A 38 -3.05 -12.08 -11.48
C ASN A 38 -2.23 -11.83 -10.20
N ILE A 39 -2.23 -12.79 -9.27
CA ILE A 39 -1.43 -12.75 -8.06
C ILE A 39 -0.17 -13.58 -8.30
N PRO A 40 1.03 -12.96 -8.39
CA PRO A 40 2.25 -13.69 -8.67
C PRO A 40 2.70 -14.52 -7.47
N GLY A 41 3.39 -15.63 -7.72
CA GLY A 41 4.04 -16.42 -6.67
C GLY A 41 5.42 -15.87 -6.35
N ASP A 42 5.50 -14.91 -5.43
CA ASP A 42 6.76 -14.29 -5.00
C ASP A 42 6.85 -14.23 -3.47
N PHE A 43 7.77 -15.03 -2.92
CA PHE A 43 8.00 -15.10 -1.48
C PHE A 43 8.44 -13.76 -0.87
N TRP A 44 9.37 -13.06 -1.53
CA TRP A 44 9.94 -11.83 -1.00
C TRP A 44 8.95 -10.69 -1.08
N THR A 45 8.25 -10.57 -2.21
CA THR A 45 7.23 -9.55 -2.37
C THR A 45 6.06 -9.80 -1.42
N GLY A 46 5.58 -11.05 -1.32
CA GLY A 46 4.54 -11.41 -0.35
C GLY A 46 4.91 -11.09 1.11
N LEU A 47 6.16 -11.32 1.52
CA LEU A 47 6.64 -10.93 2.85
C LEU A 47 6.63 -9.41 3.05
N THR A 48 6.99 -8.64 2.02
CA THR A 48 6.96 -7.17 2.10
C THR A 48 5.52 -6.66 2.25
N LEU A 49 4.55 -7.27 1.58
CA LEU A 49 3.12 -6.95 1.75
C LEU A 49 2.64 -7.22 3.18
N LEU A 50 3.12 -8.28 3.82
CA LEU A 50 2.82 -8.54 5.24
C LEU A 50 3.38 -7.45 6.17
N VAL A 51 4.57 -6.92 5.88
CA VAL A 51 5.15 -5.79 6.64
C VAL A 51 4.32 -4.51 6.44
N VAL A 52 3.87 -4.25 5.21
CA VAL A 52 2.96 -3.13 4.92
C VAL A 52 1.63 -3.29 5.67
N ALA A 53 1.05 -4.49 5.63
CA ALA A 53 -0.18 -4.83 6.35
C ALA A 53 -0.04 -4.57 7.85
N ALA A 54 1.05 -5.05 8.46
CA ALA A 54 1.32 -4.86 9.88
C ALA A 54 1.34 -3.36 10.24
N ASN A 55 2.04 -2.52 9.47
CA ASN A 55 2.07 -1.09 9.72
C ASN A 55 0.67 -0.45 9.70
N TYR A 56 -0.13 -0.74 8.68
CA TYR A 56 -1.50 -0.22 8.61
C TYR A 56 -2.40 -0.72 9.75
N LEU A 57 -2.31 -2.00 10.11
CA LEU A 57 -3.11 -2.58 11.20
C LEU A 57 -2.68 -2.03 12.57
N TYR A 58 -1.38 -1.86 12.82
CA TYR A 58 -0.87 -1.23 14.05
C TYR A 58 -1.27 0.25 14.16
N ALA A 59 -1.41 0.95 13.03
CA ALA A 59 -1.87 2.34 13.02
C ALA A 59 -3.29 2.51 13.58
N VAL A 60 -4.18 1.52 13.37
CA VAL A 60 -5.62 1.59 13.70
C VAL A 60 -5.85 2.03 15.15
N ARG A 61 -5.19 1.39 16.11
CA ARG A 61 -5.43 1.66 17.55
C ARG A 61 -5.05 3.10 17.93
N GLY A 62 -3.91 3.59 17.45
CA GLY A 62 -3.46 4.96 17.73
C GLY A 62 -4.30 6.01 17.00
N LEU A 63 -4.67 5.76 15.75
CA LEU A 63 -5.54 6.63 14.96
C LEU A 63 -6.93 6.76 15.59
N TRP A 64 -7.49 5.65 16.09
CA TRP A 64 -8.79 5.65 16.76
C TRP A 64 -8.82 6.54 18.02
N ARG A 65 -7.69 6.63 18.71
CA ARG A 65 -7.49 7.45 19.91
C ARG A 65 -7.08 8.89 19.59
N GLY A 66 -6.75 9.20 18.33
CA GLY A 66 -6.25 10.52 17.93
C GLY A 66 -4.82 10.79 18.41
N GLU A 67 -3.97 9.76 18.44
CA GLU A 67 -2.58 9.82 18.90
C GLU A 67 -1.60 9.88 17.72
N PHE A 68 -0.57 10.74 17.79
CA PHE A 68 0.43 10.86 16.73
C PHE A 68 1.17 9.55 16.45
N LYS A 69 1.34 8.67 17.46
CA LYS A 69 1.92 7.34 17.28
C LYS A 69 1.21 6.52 16.20
N GLY A 70 -0.13 6.59 16.14
CA GLY A 70 -0.90 5.90 15.09
C GLY A 70 -0.68 6.53 13.72
N ALA A 71 -0.56 7.86 13.66
CA ALA A 71 -0.26 8.57 12.42
C ALA A 71 1.15 8.24 11.88
N SER A 72 2.13 7.99 12.75
CA SER A 72 3.47 7.52 12.34
C SER A 72 3.40 6.17 11.62
N PHE A 73 2.71 5.18 12.18
CA PHE A 73 2.53 3.87 11.52
C PHE A 73 1.74 3.98 10.21
N LEU A 74 0.72 4.85 10.16
CA LEU A 74 -0.03 5.14 8.93
C LEU A 74 0.90 5.67 7.82
N LEU A 75 1.76 6.62 8.17
CA LEU A 75 2.75 7.20 7.26
C LEU A 75 3.78 6.14 6.82
N THR A 76 4.28 5.32 7.74
CA THR A 76 5.22 4.24 7.40
C THR A 76 4.60 3.24 6.43
N GLY A 77 3.37 2.78 6.69
CA GLY A 77 2.63 1.91 5.79
C GLY A 77 2.46 2.53 4.39
N PHE A 78 2.13 3.83 4.33
CA PHE A 78 2.00 4.56 3.07
C PHE A 78 3.32 4.71 2.31
N ILE A 79 4.43 5.03 3.00
CA ILE A 79 5.75 5.12 2.37
C ILE A 79 6.14 3.76 1.77
N LEU A 80 5.97 2.68 2.52
CA LEU A 80 6.27 1.34 2.02
C LEU A 80 5.39 0.98 0.81
N SER A 81 4.08 1.23 0.90
CA SER A 81 3.13 1.03 -0.21
C SER A 81 3.57 1.78 -1.47
N THR A 82 4.04 3.02 -1.29
CA THR A 82 4.52 3.88 -2.37
C THR A 82 5.79 3.36 -3.00
N VAL A 83 6.77 2.95 -2.21
CA VAL A 83 8.05 2.42 -2.72
C VAL A 83 7.79 1.20 -3.58
N PHE A 84 7.04 0.21 -3.08
CA PHE A 84 6.75 -1.01 -3.84
C PHE A 84 5.86 -0.72 -5.06
N GLY A 85 4.80 0.08 -4.90
CA GLY A 85 3.93 0.45 -6.02
C GLY A 85 4.67 1.13 -7.15
N LEU A 86 5.57 2.07 -6.85
CA LEU A 86 6.36 2.76 -7.86
C LEU A 86 7.38 1.83 -8.54
N ILE A 87 8.04 0.95 -7.78
CA ILE A 87 8.95 -0.05 -8.36
C ILE A 87 8.20 -0.92 -9.37
N PHE A 88 7.00 -1.41 -9.04
CA PHE A 88 6.23 -2.25 -9.96
C PHE A 88 5.64 -1.49 -11.15
N ILE A 89 5.29 -0.21 -10.99
CA ILE A 89 4.93 0.65 -12.13
C ILE A 89 6.13 0.81 -13.08
N LEU A 90 7.34 1.00 -12.55
CA LEU A 90 8.55 1.12 -13.36
C LEU A 90 8.89 -0.20 -14.07
N LEU A 91 8.74 -1.34 -13.40
CA LEU A 91 8.93 -2.66 -14.01
C LEU A 91 7.94 -2.88 -15.17
N MET A 92 6.65 -2.63 -14.93
CA MET A 92 5.62 -2.69 -15.98
C MET A 92 5.94 -1.75 -17.15
N GLY A 93 6.48 -0.55 -16.86
CA GLY A 93 6.92 0.40 -17.88
C GLY A 93 8.15 -0.08 -18.66
N ALA A 94 9.09 -0.74 -18.00
CA ALA A 94 10.27 -1.32 -18.63
C ALA A 94 9.87 -2.45 -19.58
N ASP A 95 8.97 -3.34 -19.17
CA ASP A 95 8.42 -4.40 -20.03
C ASP A 95 7.72 -3.83 -21.27
N GLY A 96 6.93 -2.76 -21.07
CA GLY A 96 6.28 -2.05 -22.18
C GLY A 96 7.28 -1.41 -23.14
N LEU A 97 8.39 -0.87 -22.63
CA LEU A 97 9.45 -0.30 -23.46
C LEU A 97 10.19 -1.37 -24.28
N LEU A 98 10.50 -2.53 -23.68
CA LEU A 98 11.13 -3.66 -24.39
C LEU A 98 10.25 -4.15 -25.54
N TYR A 99 8.93 -4.20 -25.33
CA TYR A 99 7.98 -4.53 -26.38
C TYR A 99 7.98 -3.49 -27.53
N LEU A 100 7.98 -2.20 -27.20
CA LEU A 100 8.05 -1.12 -28.20
C LEU A 100 9.36 -1.13 -29.02
N LEU A 101 10.45 -1.59 -28.42
CA LEU A 101 11.74 -1.75 -29.09
C LEU A 101 11.82 -3.03 -29.95
N GLY A 102 10.80 -3.88 -29.90
CA GLY A 102 10.80 -5.19 -30.58
C GLY A 102 11.70 -6.23 -29.92
N GLU A 103 12.14 -5.99 -28.68
CA GLU A 103 12.96 -6.93 -27.90
C GLU A 103 12.11 -7.93 -27.11
N ALA A 104 10.81 -7.66 -26.93
CA ALA A 104 9.84 -8.58 -26.35
C ALA A 104 8.72 -8.89 -27.34
N GLU A 105 8.35 -10.17 -27.46
CA GLU A 105 7.31 -10.62 -28.40
C GLU A 105 5.89 -10.29 -27.90
N GLU A 106 5.69 -10.20 -26.58
CA GLU A 106 4.39 -10.00 -25.96
C GLU A 106 4.44 -8.97 -24.82
N PHE A 107 3.42 -8.11 -24.78
CA PHE A 107 3.17 -7.20 -23.66
C PHE A 107 1.66 -7.17 -23.36
N SER A 108 1.31 -7.50 -22.12
CA SER A 108 -0.06 -7.41 -21.62
C SER A 108 -0.09 -6.45 -20.44
N PRO A 109 -0.65 -5.24 -20.59
CA PRO A 109 -0.81 -4.30 -19.49
C PRO A 109 -1.61 -4.89 -18.32
N ILE A 110 -2.60 -5.74 -18.62
CA ILE A 110 -3.48 -6.35 -17.61
C ILE A 110 -2.73 -7.38 -16.79
N THR A 111 -1.92 -8.22 -17.43
CA THR A 111 -1.09 -9.23 -16.76
C THR A 111 0.02 -8.57 -15.94
N ASN A 112 0.59 -7.48 -16.43
CA ASN A 112 1.62 -6.74 -15.70
C ASN A 112 1.06 -5.80 -14.61
N PHE A 113 -0.26 -5.66 -14.51
CA PHE A 113 -0.93 -4.87 -13.48
C PHE A 113 -1.03 -5.64 -12.16
N ARG A 114 0.12 -5.78 -11.50
CA ARG A 114 0.28 -6.57 -10.28
C ARG A 114 -0.43 -5.98 -9.05
N PRO A 115 -0.65 -6.79 -7.99
CA PRO A 115 -1.28 -6.38 -6.75
C PRO A 115 -0.76 -5.10 -6.10
N GLU A 116 0.55 -4.93 -6.11
CA GLU A 116 1.23 -3.82 -5.44
C GLU A 116 0.88 -2.48 -6.08
N ILE A 117 0.61 -2.48 -7.39
CA ILE A 117 0.25 -1.28 -8.14
C ILE A 117 -1.14 -0.80 -7.71
N TRP A 118 -2.15 -1.67 -7.73
CA TRP A 118 -3.50 -1.25 -7.36
C TRP A 118 -3.65 -1.04 -5.84
N LEU A 119 -2.91 -1.78 -5.01
CA LEU A 119 -2.84 -1.52 -3.57
C LEU A 119 -2.19 -0.15 -3.28
N PHE A 120 -1.14 0.22 -4.01
CA PHE A 120 -0.55 1.55 -3.93
C PHE A 120 -1.57 2.64 -4.32
N ILE A 121 -2.27 2.47 -5.44
CA ILE A 121 -3.31 3.42 -5.87
C ILE A 121 -4.39 3.56 -4.79
N ALA A 122 -4.85 2.44 -4.22
CA ALA A 122 -5.82 2.43 -3.12
C ALA A 122 -5.30 3.13 -1.86
N SER A 123 -3.98 3.19 -1.65
CA SER A 123 -3.36 3.89 -0.52
C SER A 123 -3.25 5.42 -0.71
N THR A 124 -3.41 5.96 -1.92
CA THR A 124 -3.26 7.41 -2.20
C THR A 124 -4.16 8.34 -1.37
N PRO A 125 -5.41 7.99 -0.97
CA PRO A 125 -6.21 8.83 -0.09
C PRO A 125 -5.57 9.05 1.30
N VAL A 126 -4.63 8.18 1.71
CA VAL A 126 -3.88 8.30 2.96
C VAL A 126 -3.10 9.62 3.01
N THR A 127 -2.60 10.12 1.88
CA THR A 127 -1.91 11.41 1.80
C THR A 127 -2.78 12.55 2.33
N ALA A 128 -4.08 12.56 2.02
CA ALA A 128 -4.99 13.59 2.51
C ALA A 128 -5.16 13.53 4.04
N PHE A 129 -5.18 12.33 4.64
CA PHE A 129 -5.23 12.18 6.10
C PHE A 129 -3.94 12.66 6.75
N ILE A 130 -2.77 12.27 6.21
CA ILE A 130 -1.46 12.69 6.73
C ILE A 130 -1.34 14.22 6.69
N LEU A 131 -1.70 14.86 5.58
CA LEU A 131 -1.64 16.32 5.46
C LEU A 131 -2.58 17.03 6.44
N LYS A 132 -3.79 16.49 6.66
CA LYS A 132 -4.72 17.04 7.65
C LYS A 132 -4.19 16.89 9.07
N ILE A 133 -3.62 15.73 9.43
CA ILE A 133 -3.05 15.47 10.76
C ILE A 133 -1.82 16.36 10.99
N LYS A 134 -0.95 16.52 9.99
CA LYS A 134 0.24 17.37 10.05
C LYS A 134 -0.09 18.81 10.49
N ARG A 135 -1.22 19.38 10.03
CA ARG A 135 -1.66 20.73 10.42
C ARG A 135 -1.90 20.90 11.92
N TYR A 136 -2.18 19.83 12.66
CA TYR A 136 -2.37 19.88 14.11
C TYR A 136 -1.05 19.78 14.88
N MET A 137 0.00 19.22 14.27
CA MET A 137 1.33 19.10 14.88
C MET A 137 2.06 20.44 14.99
N TYR A 138 1.86 21.36 14.03
CA TYR A 138 2.51 22.68 13.99
C TYR A 138 1.63 23.81 14.57
N ARG A 139 0.48 23.48 15.17
CA ARG A 139 -0.43 24.47 15.80
C ARG A 139 -0.32 24.49 17.33
N VAL A 140 0.58 23.69 17.89
CA VAL A 140 0.94 23.69 19.32
C VAL A 140 2.15 24.60 19.50
#